data_AF-A0AB33KRP6-F1
#
_entry.id   AF-A0AB33KRP6-F1
#
_cell.length_a   1.000
_cell.length_b   1.000
_cell.length_c   1.000
_cell.angle_alpha   90.00
_cell.angle_beta   90.00
_cell.angle_gamma   90.00
#
_symmetry.space_group_name_H-M   'P 1'
#
loop_
_entity.id
_entity.type
_entity.pdbx_description
1 polymer ?
#
loop_
_entity_poly.entity_id
_entity_poly.type
_entity_poly.pdbx_seq_one_letter_code
_entity_poly.pdbx_strand_id
1 'polypeptide(L)'
;MIKTEKNSKGVIGITQQASLIDKNIGSYKEHFINEHFGYTVKLSNGVICIPRKIAEDYEVQKGIVTNERIKEIAKTYTYQEI
;
A
#
# COMPACT_ATOMS: atom_id res chain seq x y z
N MET A 1 -13.77 7.69 4.01
CA MET A 1 -12.69 7.38 3.04
C MET A 1 -13.07 7.94 1.67
N ILE A 2 -12.12 8.51 0.93
CA ILE A 2 -12.35 9.11 -0.40
C ILE A 2 -11.46 8.41 -1.42
N LYS A 3 -12.05 7.88 -2.51
CA LYS A 3 -11.29 7.26 -3.60
C LYS A 3 -10.39 8.29 -4.27
N THR A 4 -9.16 7.91 -4.58
CA THR A 4 -8.20 8.82 -5.22
C THR A 4 -7.24 8.05 -6.11
N GLU A 5 -6.54 8.78 -6.98
CA GLU A 5 -5.42 8.26 -7.79
C GLU A 5 -4.10 8.97 -7.44
N LYS A 6 -4.04 9.61 -6.26
CA LYS A 6 -2.86 10.36 -5.83
C LYS A 6 -1.79 9.37 -5.36
N ASN A 7 -0.55 9.62 -5.74
CA ASN A 7 0.56 8.73 -5.46
C ASN A 7 0.38 7.29 -5.97
N SER A 8 -0.39 7.10 -7.05
CA SER A 8 -0.72 5.77 -7.59
C SER A 8 0.52 4.93 -7.89
N LYS A 9 1.59 5.53 -8.43
CA LYS A 9 2.82 4.77 -8.74
C LYS A 9 3.49 4.29 -7.45
N GLY A 10 3.50 5.14 -6.42
CA GLY A 10 3.99 4.82 -5.09
C GLY A 10 3.18 3.70 -4.44
N VAL A 11 1.87 3.88 -4.36
CA VAL A 11 0.93 2.93 -3.77
C VAL A 11 1.01 1.56 -4.45
N ILE A 12 0.93 1.52 -5.78
CA ILE A 12 1.00 0.26 -6.55
C ILE A 12 2.37 -0.41 -6.36
N GLY A 13 3.47 0.37 -6.46
CA GLY A 13 4.82 -0.16 -6.30
C GLY A 13 5.06 -0.77 -4.93
N ILE A 14 4.66 -0.08 -3.86
CA ILE A 14 4.75 -0.60 -2.48
C ILE A 14 3.90 -1.85 -2.32
N THR A 15 2.67 -1.86 -2.83
CA THR A 15 1.78 -3.02 -2.76
C THR A 15 2.42 -4.25 -3.44
N GLN A 16 3.04 -4.06 -4.61
CA GLN A 16 3.76 -5.13 -5.31
C GLN A 16 4.96 -5.63 -4.50
N GLN A 17 5.74 -4.75 -3.88
CA GLN A 17 6.85 -5.17 -3.03
C GLN A 17 6.36 -5.90 -1.77
N ALA A 18 5.26 -5.45 -1.17
CA ALA A 18 4.64 -6.11 -0.04
C ALA A 18 4.18 -7.53 -0.39
N SER A 19 3.58 -7.75 -1.57
CA SER A 19 3.18 -9.10 -2.03
C SER A 19 4.37 -10.00 -2.44
N LEU A 20 5.54 -9.41 -2.72
CA LEU A 20 6.77 -10.19 -2.86
C LEU A 20 7.26 -10.74 -1.51
N ILE A 21 7.03 -10.00 -0.42
CA ILE A 21 7.43 -10.34 0.95
C ILE A 21 6.42 -11.30 1.60
N ASP A 22 5.13 -10.98 1.55
CA ASP A 22 4.05 -11.80 2.09
C ASP A 22 3.12 -12.24 0.95
N LYS A 23 3.16 -13.55 0.64
CA LYS A 23 2.40 -14.15 -0.45
C LYS A 23 0.89 -14.21 -0.20
N ASN A 24 0.44 -13.91 1.02
CA ASN A 24 -0.99 -13.79 1.32
C ASN A 24 -1.58 -12.46 0.83
N ILE A 25 -0.75 -11.46 0.52
CA ILE A 25 -1.19 -10.16 0.03
C ILE A 25 -1.57 -10.29 -1.45
N GLY A 26 -2.84 -10.03 -1.75
CA GLY A 26 -3.37 -10.07 -3.11
C GLY A 26 -2.91 -8.93 -4.01
N SER A 27 -3.53 -8.85 -5.18
CA SER A 27 -3.21 -7.82 -6.18
C SER A 27 -3.93 -6.51 -5.89
N TYR A 28 -3.28 -5.39 -6.18
CA TYR A 28 -3.86 -4.05 -6.11
C TYR A 28 -5.15 -3.95 -6.95
N LYS A 29 -6.21 -3.34 -6.39
CA LYS A 29 -7.42 -2.95 -7.13
C LYS A 29 -7.60 -1.43 -7.15
N GLU A 30 -7.68 -0.82 -5.99
CA GLU A 30 -7.90 0.62 -5.83
C GLU A 30 -7.44 1.10 -4.45
N HIS A 31 -7.31 2.42 -4.26
CA HIS A 31 -6.97 2.98 -2.96
C HIS A 31 -7.79 4.23 -2.63
N PHE A 32 -7.84 4.52 -1.33
CA PHE A 32 -8.61 5.60 -0.74
C PHE A 32 -7.75 6.36 0.25
N ILE A 33 -7.98 7.67 0.38
CA ILE A 33 -7.44 8.45 1.50
C ILE A 33 -8.34 8.21 2.71
N ASN A 34 -7.72 7.87 3.84
CA ASN A 34 -8.39 7.69 5.13
C ASN A 34 -8.27 8.94 6.02
N GLU A 35 -8.93 8.92 7.18
CA GLU A 35 -9.01 10.06 8.12
C GLU A 35 -7.66 10.40 8.77
N HIS A 36 -6.71 9.47 8.75
CA HIS A 36 -5.33 9.68 9.21
C HIS A 36 -4.41 10.20 8.09
N PHE A 37 -4.98 10.68 6.98
CA PHE A 37 -4.25 11.13 5.79
C PHE A 37 -3.33 10.07 5.17
N GLY A 38 -3.55 8.79 5.47
CA GLY A 38 -2.88 7.64 4.84
C GLY A 38 -3.71 7.05 3.71
N TYR A 39 -3.14 6.05 3.04
CA TYR A 39 -3.81 5.28 2.00
C TYR A 39 -4.31 3.95 2.54
N THR A 40 -5.59 3.68 2.37
CA THR A 40 -6.16 2.34 2.51
C THR A 40 -6.28 1.75 1.11
N VAL A 41 -5.57 0.66 0.87
CA VAL A 41 -5.50 -0.01 -0.44
C VAL A 41 -6.38 -1.25 -0.38
N LYS A 42 -7.37 -1.32 -1.28
CA LYS A 42 -8.15 -2.54 -1.50
C LYS A 42 -7.41 -3.45 -2.46
N LEU A 43 -7.26 -4.69 -2.03
CA LEU A 43 -6.63 -5.76 -2.78
C LEU A 43 -7.68 -6.75 -3.27
N SER A 44 -7.25 -7.78 -4.00
CA SER A 44 -8.12 -8.85 -4.45
C SER A 44 -8.69 -9.73 -3.33
N ASN A 45 -8.08 -9.71 -2.14
CA ASN A 45 -8.39 -10.62 -1.02
C ASN A 45 -8.33 -9.95 0.36
N GLY A 46 -8.19 -8.63 0.42
CA GLY A 46 -8.12 -7.91 1.69
C GLY A 46 -7.76 -6.45 1.51
N VAL A 47 -7.19 -5.87 2.57
CA VAL A 47 -6.76 -4.47 2.59
C VAL A 47 -5.38 -4.33 3.20
N ILE A 48 -4.63 -3.32 2.76
CA ILE A 48 -3.38 -2.89 3.41
C ILE A 48 -3.42 -1.38 3.63
N CYS A 49 -2.69 -0.92 4.65
CA CYS A 49 -2.56 0.49 4.96
C CYS A 49 -1.15 0.99 4.63
N ILE A 50 -1.06 2.01 3.78
CA ILE A 50 0.19 2.62 3.37
C ILE A 50 0.21 4.06 3.88
N PRO A 51 1.22 4.47 4.70
CA PRO A 51 1.36 5.86 5.08
C PRO A 51 1.63 6.71 3.84
N ARG A 52 0.92 7.85 3.72
CA ARG A 52 1.02 8.71 2.53
C ARG A 52 2.44 9.17 2.24
N LYS A 53 3.21 9.52 3.27
CA LYS A 53 4.61 9.92 3.13
C LYS A 53 5.46 8.83 2.47
N ILE A 54 5.24 7.55 2.79
CA ILE A 54 5.99 6.45 2.18
C ILE A 54 5.60 6.30 0.71
N ALA A 55 4.31 6.42 0.37
CA ALA A 55 3.85 6.38 -1.02
C ALA A 55 4.40 7.54 -1.84
N GLU A 56 4.45 8.75 -1.28
CA GLU A 56 5.05 9.93 -1.90
C GLU A 56 6.56 9.75 -2.09
N ASP A 57 7.29 9.34 -1.05
CA ASP A 57 8.72 9.07 -1.10
C ASP A 57 9.05 8.01 -2.18
N TYR A 58 8.25 6.93 -2.26
CA TYR A 58 8.43 5.87 -3.26
C TYR A 58 8.16 6.37 -4.69
N GLU A 59 7.18 7.25 -4.86
CA GLU A 59 6.83 7.82 -6.17
C GLU A 59 7.90 8.79 -6.68
N VAL A 60 8.50 9.58 -5.77
CA VAL A 60 9.60 10.49 -6.09
C VAL A 60 10.89 9.71 -6.33
N GLN A 61 11.22 8.77 -5.43
CA GLN A 61 12.44 7.95 -5.54
C GLN A 61 12.26 6.61 -4.82
N LYS A 62 12.03 5.55 -5.62
CA LYS A 62 11.82 4.17 -5.14
C LYS A 62 12.88 3.69 -4.14
N GLY A 63 14.13 4.09 -4.30
CA GLY A 63 15.26 3.65 -3.47
C GLY A 63 15.28 4.22 -2.03
N ILE A 64 14.47 5.24 -1.73
CA ILE A 64 14.38 5.83 -0.38
C ILE A 64 13.64 4.88 0.57
N VAL A 65 12.67 4.13 0.07
CA VAL A 65 11.86 3.24 0.89
C VAL A 65 12.57 1.89 1.04
N THR A 66 13.07 1.65 2.24
CA THR A 66 13.79 0.42 2.58
C THR A 66 12.85 -0.78 2.63
N ASN A 67 13.39 -1.99 2.39
CA ASN A 67 12.65 -3.24 2.54
C ASN A 67 12.04 -3.41 3.94
N GLU A 68 12.67 -2.89 4.98
CA GLU A 68 12.12 -2.91 6.35
C GLU A 68 10.81 -2.14 6.45
N ARG A 69 10.74 -0.93 5.87
CA ARG A 69 9.48 -0.17 5.82
C ARG A 69 8.38 -0.88 5.03
N ILE A 70 8.75 -1.58 3.96
CA ILE A 70 7.79 -2.37 3.17
C ILE A 70 7.29 -3.58 3.98
N LYS A 71 8.16 -4.23 4.76
CA LYS A 71 7.74 -5.29 5.71
C LYS A 71 6.76 -4.78 6.74
N GLU A 72 7.00 -3.60 7.33
CA GLU A 72 6.06 -2.99 8.28
C GLU A 72 4.69 -2.71 7.63
N ILE A 73 4.67 -2.29 6.36
CA ILE A 73 3.43 -2.12 5.60
C ILE A 73 2.73 -3.46 5.36
N ALA A 74 3.48 -4.51 5.00
CA ALA A 74 2.92 -5.85 4.79
C ALA A 74 2.24 -6.39 6.07
N LYS A 75 2.78 -6.09 7.25
CA LYS A 75 2.15 -6.45 8.54
C LYS A 75 0.79 -5.80 8.79
N THR A 76 0.45 -4.72 8.08
CA THR A 76 -0.87 -4.09 8.18
C THR A 76 -1.96 -4.83 7.39
N TYR A 77 -1.58 -5.86 6.64
CA TYR A 77 -2.52 -6.64 5.85
C TYR A 77 -3.60 -7.27 6.72
N THR A 78 -4.84 -7.04 6.31
CA THR A 78 -6.02 -7.67 6.90
C THR A 78 -6.80 -8.35 5.80
N TYR A 79 -6.97 -9.67 5.91
CA TYR A 79 -7.86 -10.42 5.04
C TYR A 79 -9.28 -9.91 5.20
N GLN A 80 -9.98 -9.75 4.08
CA GLN A 80 -11.41 -9.46 4.06
C GLN A 80 -12.04 -10.41 3.05
N GLU A 81 -13.13 -11.07 3.44
CA GLU A 81 -13.97 -11.80 2.50
C GLU A 81 -14.64 -10.76 1.60
N ILE A 82 -14.25 -10.68 0.32
CA ILE A 82 -14.70 -9.66 -0.65
C ILE A 82 -15.65 -10.28 -1.66
#